data_AF-A0A959QIL9-F1
#
_entry.id   AF-A0A959QIL9-F1
#
_cell.length_a   1.000
_cell.length_b   1.000
_cell.length_c   1.000
_cell.angle_alpha   90.00
_cell.angle_beta   90.00
_cell.angle_gamma   90.00
#
_symmetry.space_group_name_H-M   'P 1'
#
loop_
_entity.id
_entity.type
_entity.pdbx_description
1 polymer ?
#
loop_
_entity_poly.entity_id
_entity_poly.type
_entity_poly.pdbx_seq_one_letter_code
_entity_poly.pdbx_strand_id
1 'polypeptide(L)'
;MMRAIWKGHIRFSLVTIPIRMYSAIESGQSISFRQLHKDDNGPIGYQKVCKLCDEKVTTADIVKGYEYETDQYVIIGDDDLNKIKLKSTKVIDIEAFVNAEEVNPALFDSPYFAGPDGEVATKAYSLLCETLKNSNKLGIG
;
A
#
# COMPACT_ATOMS: atom_id res chain seq x y z
N MET A 1 -2.23 17.83 3.63
CA MET A 1 -3.23 17.42 2.63
C MET A 1 -3.25 15.90 2.59
N MET A 2 -4.38 15.25 2.86
CA MET A 2 -4.45 13.79 2.89
C MET A 2 -4.13 13.21 1.51
N ARG A 3 -3.04 12.46 1.41
CA ARG A 3 -2.65 11.77 0.16
C ARG A 3 -3.33 10.40 0.15
N ALA A 4 -4.03 10.10 -0.94
CA ALA A 4 -4.58 8.76 -1.15
C ALA A 4 -3.41 7.76 -1.21
N ILE A 5 -3.48 6.72 -0.39
CA ILE A 5 -2.48 5.65 -0.31
C ILE A 5 -2.77 4.58 -1.37
N TRP A 6 -4.05 4.42 -1.71
CA TRP A 6 -4.50 3.45 -2.69
C TRP A 6 -5.69 3.97 -3.50
N LYS A 7 -5.79 3.53 -4.75
CA LYS A 7 -6.91 3.77 -5.66
C LYS A 7 -7.36 2.46 -6.27
N GLY A 8 -8.67 2.28 -6.36
CA GLY A 8 -9.26 1.08 -6.94
C GLY A 8 -10.77 1.19 -6.96
N HIS A 9 -11.44 0.05 -6.84
CA HIS A 9 -12.89 -0.04 -6.96
C HIS A 9 -13.46 -0.88 -5.82
N ILE A 10 -14.65 -0.52 -5.35
CA ILE A 10 -15.52 -1.43 -4.62
C ILE A 10 -16.43 -2.09 -5.65
N ARG A 11 -16.51 -3.42 -5.65
CA ARG A 11 -17.42 -4.18 -6.51
C ARG A 11 -18.31 -5.06 -5.65
N PHE A 12 -19.59 -5.10 -6.02
CA PHE A 12 -20.56 -6.03 -5.43
C PHE A 12 -21.60 -6.34 -6.48
N SER A 13 -21.82 -7.63 -6.76
CA SER A 13 -22.70 -8.07 -7.85
C SER A 13 -22.30 -7.37 -9.18
N LEU A 14 -23.19 -6.56 -9.78
CA LEU A 14 -22.96 -5.82 -11.02
C LEU A 14 -22.53 -4.37 -10.81
N VAL A 15 -22.41 -3.91 -9.56
CA VAL A 15 -22.08 -2.52 -9.24
C VAL A 15 -20.57 -2.40 -9.03
N THR A 16 -19.95 -1.40 -9.67
CA THR A 16 -18.54 -1.07 -9.51
C THR A 16 -18.40 0.42 -9.22
N ILE A 17 -17.77 0.77 -8.10
CA ILE A 17 -17.64 2.14 -7.61
C ILE A 17 -16.16 2.48 -7.47
N PRO A 18 -15.62 3.43 -8.25
CA PRO A 18 -14.27 3.94 -8.08
C PRO A 18 -14.09 4.59 -6.70
N ILE A 19 -13.03 4.21 -5.98
CA ILE A 19 -12.70 4.74 -4.66
C ILE A 19 -11.22 5.08 -4.49
N ARG A 20 -10.96 5.93 -3.49
CA ARG A 20 -9.64 6.24 -2.95
C ARG A 20 -9.61 5.91 -1.47
N MET A 21 -8.50 5.33 -1.02
CA MET A 21 -8.27 5.05 0.39
C MET A 21 -7.24 6.01 0.98
N TYR A 22 -7.51 6.45 2.20
CA TYR A 22 -6.69 7.34 3.00
C TYR A 22 -6.42 6.65 4.34
N SER A 23 -5.21 6.76 4.88
CA SER A 23 -4.95 6.24 6.23
C SER A 23 -5.86 6.95 7.22
N ALA A 24 -6.55 6.19 8.08
CA ALA A 24 -7.29 6.77 9.20
C ALA A 24 -6.35 7.13 10.36
N ILE A 25 -5.11 6.64 10.33
CA ILE A 25 -4.07 6.94 11.31
C ILE A 25 -3.10 7.94 10.66
N GLU A 26 -2.97 9.11 11.26
CA GLU A 26 -1.89 10.02 10.90
C GLU A 26 -0.62 9.50 11.59
N SER A 27 0.23 8.79 10.84
CA SER A 27 1.60 8.52 11.27
C SER A 27 2.26 9.90 11.40
N GLY A 28 2.30 10.41 12.62
CA GLY A 28 2.62 11.79 12.95
C GLY A 28 3.84 12.29 12.19
N GLN A 29 3.80 13.56 11.79
CA GLN A 29 4.85 14.31 11.12
C GLN A 29 6.24 13.79 11.53
N SER A 30 6.80 12.87 10.74
CA SER A 30 8.16 12.42 10.96
C SER A 30 9.04 13.60 10.58
N ILE A 31 9.60 14.29 11.58
CA ILE A 31 10.61 15.31 11.34
C ILE A 31 11.77 14.57 10.65
N SER A 32 11.93 14.81 9.34
CA SER A 32 13.01 14.20 8.57
C SER A 32 14.25 15.08 8.70
N PHE A 33 15.33 14.51 9.24
CA PHE A 33 16.61 15.19 9.30
C PHE A 33 17.45 14.84 8.06
N ARG A 34 18.07 15.83 7.44
CA ARG A 34 19.14 15.59 6.46
C ARG A 34 20.46 15.42 7.22
N GLN A 35 21.25 14.44 6.81
CA GLN A 35 22.61 14.32 7.31
C GLN A 35 23.48 15.37 6.65
N LEU A 36 24.16 16.16 7.47
CA LEU A 36 25.08 17.20 7.05
C LEU A 36 26.49 16.85 7.55
N HIS A 37 27.49 17.21 6.76
CA HIS A 37 28.87 17.15 7.17
C HIS A 37 29.11 18.14 8.32
N LYS A 38 29.75 17.68 9.40
CA LYS A 38 29.83 18.40 10.67
C LYS A 38 30.55 19.75 10.57
N ASP A 39 31.52 19.86 9.67
CA ASP A 39 32.43 21.01 9.63
C ASP A 39 31.94 22.12 8.67
N ASP A 40 31.25 21.77 7.59
CA ASP A 40 30.81 22.73 6.55
C ASP A 40 29.29 22.74 6.30
N ASN A 41 28.54 21.90 7.01
CA ASN A 41 27.09 21.71 6.84
C ASN A 41 26.67 21.30 5.42
N GLY A 42 27.58 20.73 4.63
CA GLY A 42 27.29 20.20 3.30
C GLY A 42 26.41 18.94 3.39
N PRO A 43 25.45 18.73 2.48
CA PRO A 43 24.63 17.53 2.46
C PRO A 43 25.46 16.28 2.11
N ILE A 44 25.25 15.18 2.84
CA ILE A 44 25.95 13.91 2.59
C ILE A 44 25.35 13.17 1.38
N GLY A 45 26.21 12.73 0.46
CA GLY A 45 25.87 11.84 -0.65
C GLY A 45 26.32 10.41 -0.39
N TYR A 46 25.61 9.43 -0.96
CA TYR A 46 25.92 8.01 -0.84
C TYR A 46 26.41 7.44 -2.17
N GLN A 47 27.45 6.60 -2.13
CA GLN A 47 27.91 5.80 -3.27
C GLN A 47 27.80 4.32 -2.92
N LYS A 48 27.30 3.52 -3.86
CA LYS A 48 27.23 2.07 -3.72
C LYS A 48 28.50 1.46 -4.33
N VAL A 49 29.18 0.61 -3.58
CA VAL A 49 30.45 0.00 -3.97
C VAL A 49 30.36 -1.51 -3.79
N CYS A 50 30.83 -2.27 -4.78
CA CYS A 50 30.88 -3.73 -4.71
C CYS A 50 32.00 -4.18 -3.77
N LYS A 51 31.69 -5.04 -2.79
CA LYS A 51 32.69 -5.52 -1.81
C LYS A 51 33.74 -6.46 -2.39
N LEU A 52 33.51 -7.02 -3.58
CA LEU A 52 34.41 -7.98 -4.22
C LEU A 52 35.44 -7.31 -5.14
N CYS A 53 35.02 -6.31 -5.92
CA CYS A 53 35.88 -5.63 -6.90
C CYS A 53 36.18 -4.16 -6.57
N ASP A 54 35.59 -3.61 -5.50
CA ASP A 54 35.71 -2.20 -5.07
C ASP A 54 35.22 -1.17 -6.11
N GLU A 55 34.46 -1.62 -7.11
CA GLU A 55 33.90 -0.76 -8.14
C GLU A 55 32.63 -0.05 -7.67
N LYS A 56 32.49 1.20 -8.10
CA LYS A 56 31.27 2.00 -7.89
C LYS A 56 30.19 1.50 -8.84
N VAL A 57 29.06 1.09 -8.28
CA VAL A 57 27.94 0.52 -9.02
C VAL A 57 26.72 1.44 -8.97
N THR A 58 25.95 1.44 -10.04
CA THR A 58 24.66 2.12 -10.08
C THR A 58 23.56 1.20 -9.58
N THR A 59 22.36 1.73 -9.36
CA THR A 59 21.20 0.88 -8.99
C THR A 59 20.85 -0.12 -10.10
N ALA A 60 21.17 0.16 -11.37
CA ALA A 60 20.92 -0.76 -12.49
C ALA A 60 21.83 -2.00 -12.46
N ASP A 61 23.01 -1.87 -11.84
CA ASP A 61 24.01 -2.94 -11.75
C ASP A 61 23.78 -3.85 -10.51
N ILE A 62 22.73 -3.59 -9.73
CA ILE A 62 22.46 -4.27 -8.45
C ILE A 62 21.26 -5.18 -8.60
N VAL A 63 21.49 -6.48 -8.42
CA VAL A 63 20.45 -7.51 -8.32
C VAL A 63 20.14 -7.84 -6.86
N LYS A 64 18.95 -8.38 -6.59
CA LYS A 64 18.59 -8.89 -5.26
C LYS A 64 19.03 -10.35 -5.15
N GLY A 65 19.72 -10.70 -4.08
CA GLY A 65 20.09 -12.08 -3.76
C GLY A 65 19.48 -12.50 -2.42
N TYR A 66 19.02 -13.74 -2.32
CA TYR A 66 18.65 -14.38 -1.05
C TYR A 66 19.75 -15.36 -0.63
N GLU A 67 20.32 -15.15 0.55
CA GLU A 67 21.34 -16.04 1.12
C GLU A 67 20.67 -17.29 1.69
N TYR A 68 20.96 -18.45 1.10
CA TYR A 68 20.39 -19.72 1.56
C TYR A 68 21.40 -20.56 2.35
N GLU A 69 22.69 -20.33 2.14
CA GLU A 69 23.81 -20.80 2.94
C GLU A 69 24.87 -19.69 3.00
N THR A 70 25.79 -19.77 3.97
CA THR A 70 26.86 -18.76 4.13
C THR A 70 27.60 -18.52 2.82
N ASP A 71 27.61 -17.28 2.35
CA ASP A 71 28.19 -16.83 1.08
C ASP A 71 27.59 -17.46 -0.20
N GLN A 72 26.43 -18.11 -0.10
CA GLN A 72 25.69 -18.69 -1.23
C GLN A 72 24.37 -17.97 -1.45
N TYR A 73 24.22 -17.37 -2.63
CA TYR A 73 23.07 -16.51 -2.96
C TYR A 73 22.27 -17.05 -4.14
N VAL A 74 20.95 -17.11 -4.01
CA VAL A 74 20.03 -17.23 -5.15
C VAL A 74 19.67 -15.83 -5.63
N ILE A 75 19.98 -15.52 -6.88
CA ILE A 75 19.61 -14.24 -7.50
C ILE A 75 18.10 -14.26 -7.79
N ILE A 76 17.38 -13.31 -7.20
CA ILE A 76 15.96 -13.09 -7.45
C ILE A 76 15.84 -11.91 -8.41
N GLY A 77 15.52 -12.23 -9.67
CA GLY A 77 15.25 -11.21 -10.69
C GLY A 77 13.92 -10.51 -10.44
N ASP A 78 13.76 -9.31 -11.00
CA ASP A 78 12.47 -8.62 -11.00
C ASP A 78 11.37 -9.44 -11.72
N ASP A 79 11.74 -10.24 -12.72
CA ASP A 79 10.81 -11.16 -13.40
C ASP A 79 10.28 -12.26 -12.49
N ASP A 80 11.10 -12.81 -11.59
CA ASP A 80 10.65 -13.84 -10.66
C ASP A 80 9.72 -13.26 -9.59
N LEU A 81 10.02 -12.04 -9.12
CA LEU A 81 9.09 -11.28 -8.29
C LEU A 81 7.78 -10.98 -9.01
N ASN A 82 7.83 -10.65 -10.31
CA ASN A 82 6.63 -10.39 -11.10
C ASN A 82 5.79 -11.64 -11.35
N LYS A 83 6.40 -12.82 -11.48
CA LYS A 83 5.70 -14.12 -11.59
C LYS A 83 4.99 -14.49 -10.28
N ILE A 84 5.57 -14.15 -9.13
CA ILE A 84 5.02 -14.48 -7.80
C ILE A 84 3.97 -13.46 -7.35
N LYS A 85 4.02 -12.22 -7.84
CA LYS A 85 3.01 -11.20 -7.51
C LYS A 85 1.62 -11.77 -7.83
N LEU A 86 0.86 -12.07 -6.78
CA LEU A 86 -0.58 -12.26 -6.91
C LEU A 86 -1.11 -11.05 -7.70
N LYS A 87 -2.00 -11.30 -8.67
CA LYS A 87 -2.68 -10.23 -9.38
C LYS A 87 -3.34 -9.34 -8.34
N SER A 88 -2.71 -8.21 -8.03
CA SER A 88 -3.29 -7.18 -7.19
C SER A 88 -4.43 -6.59 -8.00
N THR A 89 -5.60 -7.19 -7.90
CA THR A 89 -6.83 -6.59 -8.37
C THR A 89 -7.02 -5.35 -7.53
N LYS A 90 -7.02 -4.17 -8.17
CA LYS A 90 -7.37 -2.90 -7.53
C LYS A 90 -8.90 -2.86 -7.28
N VAL A 91 -9.43 -3.92 -6.68
CA VAL A 91 -10.85 -4.19 -6.49
C VAL A 91 -11.01 -4.82 -5.12
N ILE A 92 -11.90 -4.23 -4.33
CA ILE A 92 -12.44 -4.78 -3.09
C ILE A 92 -13.78 -5.39 -3.48
N ASP A 93 -13.86 -6.72 -3.47
CA ASP A 93 -15.05 -7.48 -3.85
C ASP A 93 -15.89 -7.77 -2.60
N ILE A 94 -17.00 -7.07 -2.41
CA ILE A 94 -17.89 -7.38 -1.29
C ILE A 94 -18.65 -8.66 -1.62
N GLU A 95 -18.37 -9.72 -0.86
CA GLU A 95 -19.02 -11.02 -0.94
C GLU A 95 -20.35 -11.05 -0.19
N ALA A 96 -20.44 -10.35 0.95
CA ALA A 96 -21.62 -10.37 1.79
C ALA A 96 -21.83 -9.07 2.59
N PHE A 97 -23.10 -8.80 2.94
CA PHE A 97 -23.49 -7.75 3.87
C PHE A 97 -24.06 -8.36 5.16
N VAL A 98 -23.27 -8.30 6.22
CA VAL A 98 -23.58 -8.88 7.53
C VAL A 98 -23.98 -7.79 8.53
N ASN A 99 -24.59 -8.16 9.65
CA ASN A 99 -24.85 -7.20 10.72
C ASN A 99 -23.54 -6.81 11.40
N ALA A 100 -23.43 -5.56 11.83
CA ALA A 100 -22.22 -5.06 12.49
C ALA A 100 -21.81 -5.87 13.74
N GLU A 101 -22.79 -6.45 14.44
CA GLU A 101 -22.59 -7.27 15.64
C GLU A 101 -21.94 -8.63 15.36
N GLU A 102 -22.01 -9.12 14.11
CA GLU A 102 -21.43 -10.41 13.72
C GLU A 102 -19.92 -10.31 13.46
N VAL A 103 -19.37 -9.09 13.37
CA VAL A 103 -17.95 -8.85 13.09
C VAL A 103 -17.21 -8.53 14.38
N ASN A 104 -16.29 -9.41 14.78
CA ASN A 104 -15.45 -9.18 15.94
C ASN A 104 -14.44 -8.05 15.68
N PRO A 105 -14.40 -6.98 16.50
CA PRO A 105 -13.46 -5.88 16.32
C PRO A 105 -11.97 -6.28 16.35
N ALA A 106 -11.63 -7.43 16.94
CA ALA A 106 -10.27 -7.96 16.95
C ALA A 106 -9.74 -8.35 15.54
N LEU A 107 -10.62 -8.43 14.55
CA LEU A 107 -10.24 -8.70 13.15
C LEU A 107 -9.76 -7.45 12.40
N PHE A 108 -9.86 -6.26 12.99
CA PHE A 108 -9.40 -5.03 12.37
C PHE A 108 -7.91 -4.80 12.65
N ASP A 109 -7.10 -4.70 11.60
CA ASP A 109 -5.67 -4.36 11.69
C ASP A 109 -5.48 -2.83 11.66
N SER A 110 -5.34 -2.26 10.45
CA SER A 110 -5.18 -0.83 10.25
C SER A 110 -6.41 -0.23 9.59
N PRO A 111 -7.10 0.74 10.22
CA PRO A 111 -8.27 1.38 9.65
C PRO A 111 -7.88 2.34 8.51
N TYR A 112 -8.67 2.32 7.45
CA TYR A 112 -8.56 3.23 6.31
C TYR A 112 -9.91 3.89 6.04
N PHE A 113 -9.89 5.17 5.69
CA PHE A 113 -11.06 5.84 5.15
C PHE A 113 -11.13 5.62 3.64
N ALA A 114 -12.26 5.10 3.16
CA ALA A 114 -12.59 5.11 1.74
C ALA A 114 -13.39 6.37 1.38
N GLY A 115 -13.21 6.86 0.18
CA GLY A 115 -14.00 7.94 -0.41
C GLY A 115 -14.13 7.77 -1.93
N PRO A 116 -15.11 8.42 -2.57
CA PRO A 116 -15.35 8.26 -4.00
C PRO A 116 -14.19 8.84 -4.83
N ASP A 117 -13.85 8.17 -5.94
CA ASP A 117 -12.94 8.70 -6.95
C ASP A 117 -13.73 9.40 -8.07
N GLY A 118 -13.89 10.72 -7.94
CA GLY A 118 -14.54 11.57 -8.95
C GLY A 118 -16.05 11.72 -8.77
N GLU A 119 -16.63 12.68 -9.49
CA GLU A 119 -18.05 13.07 -9.33
C GLU A 119 -19.04 11.95 -9.66
N VAL A 120 -18.70 11.11 -10.65
CA VAL A 120 -19.52 9.98 -11.09
C VAL A 120 -19.68 8.95 -9.97
N ALA A 121 -18.64 8.74 -9.17
CA ALA A 121 -18.65 7.78 -8.07
C ALA A 121 -19.39 8.30 -6.83
N THR A 122 -19.49 9.63 -6.66
CA THR A 122 -20.04 10.26 -5.46
C THR A 122 -21.46 9.78 -5.14
N LYS A 123 -22.37 9.78 -6.11
CA LYS A 123 -23.78 9.39 -5.87
C LYS A 123 -23.89 7.92 -5.43
N ALA A 124 -23.22 7.02 -6.15
CA ALA A 124 -23.26 5.59 -5.86
C ALA A 124 -22.60 5.27 -4.50
N TYR A 125 -21.46 5.91 -4.21
CA TYR A 125 -20.75 5.74 -2.95
C TYR A 125 -21.54 6.26 -1.75
N SER A 126 -22.16 7.44 -1.88
CA SER A 126 -23.00 8.01 -0.82
C SER A 126 -24.21 7.13 -0.54
N LEU A 127 -24.88 6.64 -1.58
CA LEU A 127 -26.02 5.72 -1.43
C LEU A 127 -25.61 4.42 -0.71
N LEU A 128 -24.47 3.83 -1.07
CA LEU A 128 -23.94 2.65 -0.38
C LEU A 128 -23.69 2.96 1.10
N CYS A 129 -23.00 4.07 1.41
CA CYS A 129 -22.73 4.50 2.78
C CYS A 129 -23.99 4.71 3.60
N GLU A 130 -24.99 5.42 3.06
CA GLU A 130 -26.27 5.67 3.73
C GLU A 130 -27.04 4.38 3.95
N THR A 131 -27.08 3.49 2.96
CA THR A 131 -27.78 2.21 3.06
C THR A 131 -27.16 1.32 4.15
N LEU A 132 -25.83 1.23 4.21
CA LEU A 132 -25.14 0.45 5.24
C LEU A 132 -25.37 1.01 6.64
N LYS A 133 -25.34 2.34 6.79
CA LYS A 133 -25.66 3.01 8.07
C LYS A 133 -27.09 2.76 8.50
N ASN A 134 -28.06 2.93 7.60
CA ASN A 134 -29.48 2.77 7.93
C ASN A 134 -29.87 1.32 8.22
N SER A 135 -29.19 0.36 7.58
CA SER A 135 -29.42 -1.07 7.79
C SER A 135 -28.56 -1.70 8.89
N ASN A 136 -27.65 -0.93 9.51
CA ASN A 136 -26.66 -1.40 10.49
C ASN A 136 -25.83 -2.60 9.99
N LYS A 137 -25.40 -2.53 8.72
CA LYS A 137 -24.66 -3.61 8.04
C LYS A 137 -23.23 -3.22 7.69
N LEU A 138 -22.37 -4.24 7.63
CA LEU A 138 -20.98 -4.16 7.16
C LEU A 138 -20.80 -5.02 5.90
N GLY A 139 -19.99 -4.55 4.96
CA GLY A 139 -19.57 -5.33 3.80
C GLY A 139 -18.28 -6.10 4.10
N ILE A 140 -18.24 -7.39 3.76
CA ILE A 140 -17.06 -8.26 3.89
C ILE A 140 -16.61 -8.71 2.50
N GLY A 141 -15.29 -8.75 2.28
CA GLY A 141 -14.63 -9.07 1.01
C GLY A 141 -13.12 -9.23 1.14
#